data_AF-A0A0U3II70-F1
#
_entry.id   AF-A0A0U3II70-F1
#
_cell.length_a   1.000
_cell.length_b   1.000
_cell.length_c   1.000
_cell.angle_alpha   90.00
_cell.angle_beta   90.00
_cell.angle_gamma   90.00
#
_symmetry.space_group_name_H-M   'P 1'
#
loop_
_entity.id
_entity.type
_entity.pdbx_description
1 polymer ?
#
loop_
_entity_poly.entity_id
_entity_poly.type
_entity_poly.pdbx_seq_one_letter_code
_entity_poly.pdbx_strand_id
1 'polypeptide(L)' 'MSWAQRLKRVFSIDVTACVHCGGTVRIVASIEEPAAIRAILGHFVKQGAREEAHYRPAARAPPVQAA' A
#
# COMPACT_ATOMS: atom_id res chain seq x y z
N MET A 1 -7.87 -19.40 7.33
CA MET A 1 -7.97 -18.10 6.63
C MET A 1 -6.91 -17.17 7.20
N SER A 2 -6.17 -16.45 6.35
CA SER A 2 -5.28 -15.37 6.79
C SER A 2 -6.09 -14.17 7.30
N TRP A 3 -5.47 -13.27 8.05
CA TRP A 3 -6.14 -12.05 8.54
C TRP A 3 -6.68 -11.19 7.37
N ALA A 4 -5.94 -11.11 6.26
CA ALA A 4 -6.35 -10.40 5.05
C ALA A 4 -7.61 -10.99 4.41
N GLN A 5 -7.73 -12.32 4.37
CA GLN A 5 -8.94 -12.99 3.88
C GLN A 5 -10.15 -12.72 4.79
N ARG A 6 -9.92 -12.56 6.11
CA ARG A 6 -10.98 -12.20 7.06
C ARG A 6 -11.49 -10.77 6.82
N LEU A 7 -10.60 -9.81 6.54
CA LEU A 7 -11.00 -8.44 6.22
C LEU A 7 -11.90 -8.37 4.99
N LYS A 8 -11.54 -9.09 3.91
CA LYS A 8 -12.38 -9.16 2.71
C LYS A 8 -13.76 -9.75 3.00
N ARG A 9 -13.83 -10.79 3.82
CA ARG A 9 -15.09 -11.47 4.13
C ARG A 9 -16.00 -10.66 5.06
N VAL A 10 -15.45 -10.01 6.08
CA VAL A 10 -16.23 -9.35 7.14
C VAL A 10 -16.50 -7.88 6.83
N PHE A 11 -15.52 -7.18 6.25
CA PHE A 11 -15.57 -5.73 6.03
C PHE A 11 -15.60 -5.35 4.55
N SER A 12 -15.59 -6.33 3.63
CA SER A 12 -15.47 -6.08 2.18
C SER A 12 -14.22 -5.29 1.77
N ILE A 13 -13.17 -5.34 2.60
CA ILE A 13 -11.88 -4.68 2.32
C ILE A 13 -10.92 -5.70 1.71
N ASP A 14 -10.60 -5.53 0.43
CA ASP A 14 -9.63 -6.36 -0.26
C ASP A 14 -8.23 -5.71 -0.30
N VAL A 15 -7.36 -6.11 0.62
CA VAL A 15 -5.96 -5.66 0.67
C VAL A 15 -5.04 -6.44 -0.29
N THR A 16 -5.58 -7.35 -1.11
CA THR A 16 -4.82 -8.14 -2.09
C THR A 16 -4.99 -7.64 -3.52
N ALA A 17 -5.84 -6.63 -3.74
CA ALA A 17 -6.03 -5.93 -5.01
C ALA A 17 -5.67 -4.45 -4.88
N CYS A 18 -5.03 -3.89 -5.90
CA CYS A 18 -4.77 -2.45 -5.97
C CYS A 18 -6.07 -1.69 -6.24
N VAL A 19 -6.39 -0.70 -5.41
CA VAL A 19 -7.59 0.14 -5.56
C VAL A 19 -7.60 1.00 -6.84
N HIS A 20 -6.44 1.23 -7.45
CA HIS A 20 -6.32 2.07 -8.64
C HIS A 20 -6.38 1.31 -9.97
N CYS A 21 -5.82 0.10 -10.02
CA CYS A 21 -5.72 -0.67 -11.28
C CYS A 21 -6.31 -2.09 -11.20
N GLY A 22 -6.76 -2.54 -10.03
CA GLY A 22 -7.27 -3.90 -9.84
C GLY A 22 -6.22 -5.02 -9.91
N GLY A 23 -4.94 -4.67 -10.09
CA GLY A 23 -3.85 -5.65 -10.13
C GLY A 23 -3.59 -6.29 -8.76
N THR A 24 -3.05 -7.50 -8.77
CA THR A 24 -2.71 -8.25 -7.54
C THR A 24 -1.55 -7.58 -6.80
N VAL A 25 -1.71 -7.38 -5.49
CA VAL A 25 -0.65 -6.88 -4.61
C VAL A 25 -0.20 -7.95 -3.61
N ARG A 26 1.08 -7.92 -3.24
CA ARG A 26 1.66 -8.82 -2.24
C ARG A 26 1.78 -8.11 -0.90
N ILE A 27 1.23 -8.69 0.16
CA ILE A 27 1.44 -8.24 1.52
C ILE A 27 2.86 -8.62 1.95
N VAL A 28 3.66 -7.62 2.32
CA VAL A 28 5.07 -7.83 2.72
C VAL A 28 5.26 -7.88 4.24
N ALA A 29 4.42 -7.19 5.00
CA ALA A 29 4.43 -7.18 6.46
C ALA A 29 3.04 -6.78 7.00
N SER A 30 2.73 -7.20 8.22
CA SER A 30 1.62 -6.71 9.04
C SER A 30 2.22 -6.02 10.26
N ILE A 31 1.74 -4.82 10.59
CA ILE A 31 2.20 -4.06 11.77
C ILE A 31 1.03 -3.97 12.74
N GLU A 32 1.15 -4.66 13.87
CA GLU A 32 0.08 -4.76 14.88
C GLU A 32 0.42 -4.04 16.19
N GLU A 33 1.69 -3.64 16.37
CA GLU A 33 2.13 -2.97 17.58
C GLU A 33 1.62 -1.51 17.66
N PRO A 34 0.85 -1.13 18.69
CA PRO A 34 0.23 0.20 18.76
C PRO A 34 1.23 1.36 18.77
N ALA A 35 2.41 1.17 19.36
CA ALA A 35 3.45 2.19 19.41
C ALA A 35 4.03 2.46 18.01
N ALA A 36 4.31 1.40 17.25
CA ALA A 36 4.79 1.51 15.87
C ALA A 36 3.76 2.18 14.96
N ILE A 37 2.48 1.79 15.07
CA ILE A 37 1.39 2.40 14.30
C ILE A 37 1.31 3.91 14.58
N ARG A 38 1.33 4.32 15.85
CA ARG A 38 1.29 5.75 16.23
C ARG A 38 2.50 6.53 15.71
N ALA A 39 3.70 5.96 15.79
CA ALA A 39 4.90 6.60 15.29
C ALA A 39 4.85 6.84 13.78
N ILE A 40 4.38 5.85 13.01
CA ILE A 40 4.21 5.93 11.56
C ILE A 40 3.17 7.00 11.20
N LEU A 41 1.98 6.96 11.81
CA LEU A 41 0.94 7.94 11.55
C LEU A 41 1.37 9.36 11.94
N GLY A 42 2.05 9.52 13.08
CA GLY A 42 2.59 10.81 13.52
C GLY A 42 3.64 11.39 12.58
N HIS A 43 4.42 10.54 11.90
CA HIS A 43 5.35 10.97 10.86
C HIS A 43 4.62 11.55 9.64
N PHE A 44 3.58 10.87 9.15
CA PHE A 44 2.79 11.34 8.00
C PHE A 44 2.10 12.67 8.25
N VAL A 45 1.55 12.89 9.45
CA VAL A 45 0.94 14.17 9.82
C VAL A 45 1.95 15.31 9.76
N LYS A 46 3.17 15.11 10.28
CA LYS A 46 4.23 16.13 10.30
C LYS A 46 4.78 16.48 8.92
N GLN A 47 4.79 15.51 8.00
CA GLN A 47 5.34 15.71 6.66
C GLN A 47 4.30 16.18 5.63
N GLY A 48 3.07 16.47 6.06
CA GLY A 48 1.97 16.85 5.17
C GLY A 48 1.57 15.67 4.31
N ALA A 49 0.85 14.71 4.91
CA ALA A 49 0.35 13.50 4.27
C ALA A 49 -0.12 13.79 2.83
N ARG A 50 0.71 13.36 1.87
CA ARG A 50 0.45 13.49 0.44
C ARG A 50 -0.76 12.63 0.07
N GLU A 51 -1.60 13.13 -0.84
CA GLU A 51 -2.74 12.38 -1.39
C GLU A 51 -2.35 10.95 -1.82
N GLU A 52 -3.29 10.01 -1.68
CA GLU A 52 -3.12 8.57 -1.99
C GLU A 52 -2.54 8.28 -3.38
N ALA A 53 -2.68 9.22 -4.33
CA ALA A 53 -2.16 9.11 -5.68
C ALA A 53 -0.61 9.13 -5.80
N HIS A 54 0.12 9.56 -4.77
CA HIS A 54 1.57 9.76 -4.86
C HIS A 54 2.43 8.48 -4.69
N TYR A 55 1.84 7.34 -4.35
CA TYR A 55 2.60 6.10 -4.14
C TYR A 55 3.05 5.39 -5.42
N ARG A 56 2.59 5.83 -6.60
CA ARG A 56 3.09 5.30 -7.87
C ARG A 56 4.27 6.14 -8.33
N PRO A 57 5.50 5.59 -8.38
CA PRO A 57 6.58 6.23 -9.11
C PRO A 57 6.13 6.48 -10.56
N ALA A 58 6.57 7.58 -11.16
CA ALA A 58 6.33 7.83 -12.58
C ALA A 58 6.71 6.58 -13.39
N ALA A 59 5.95 6.28 -14.45
CA ALA A 59 6.24 5.15 -15.32
C ALA A 59 7.71 5.22 -15.77
N ARG A 60 8.47 4.16 -15.51
CA ARG A 60 9.87 4.09 -15.95
C ARG A 60 9.88 4.15 -17.48
N ALA A 61 10.77 4.97 -18.04
CA ALA A 61 10.97 5.01 -19.49
C ALA A 61 11.32 3.60 -20.03
N PRO A 62 10.96 3.28 -21.28
CA PRO A 62 11.37 2.04 -21.93
C PRO A 62 12.90 1.88 -21.87
N PRO A 63 13.42 0.65 -21.78
CA PRO A 63 14.86 0.42 -21.86
C PRO A 63 15.41 0.98 -23.17
N VAL A 64 16.54 1.69 -23.10
CA VAL A 64 17.25 2.19 -24.29
C VAL A 64 17.76 0.96 -25.05
N GLN A 65 17.34 0.79 -26.31
CA GLN A 65 17.87 -0.27 -27.16
C GLN A 65 19.35 0.04 -27.43
N ALA A 66 20.24 -0.88 -27.04
CA ALA A 66 21.63 -0.82 -27.45
C ALA A 66 21.69 -1.08 -28.96
N ALA A 67 22.33 -0.18 -29.70
CA ALA A 67 22.58 -0.30 -31.13
C ALA A 67 23.60 -1.41 -31.45
#